data_AF-A0A964PBN2-F1
#
_entry.id   AF-A0A964PBN2-F1
#
_cell.length_a   1.000
_cell.length_b   1.000
_cell.length_c   1.000
_cell.angle_alpha   90.00
_cell.angle_beta   90.00
_cell.angle_gamma   90.00
#
_symmetry.space_group_name_H-M   'P 1'
#
loop_
_entity.id
_entity.type
_entity.pdbx_description
1 polymer ?
#
loop_
_entity_poly.entity_id
_entity_poly.type
_entity_poly.pdbx_seq_one_letter_code
_entity_poly.pdbx_strand_id
1 'polypeptide(L)'
;MGDPLIIEVTDHRGRVQSRTRLDPGTPEITVGRALRCDVILDDPYADPRHLVISPTDDGGWRFADLGSVNGVGVGSSALGTRRSALGRRQEGRIAAGVELKVGRSVLRFVSPDAAVPPALFDPAQRAGIARRLFEPRIMIAIFGVAVAFSAATQYLGSTRSVDAADLITPGLAVLILTSLWATGWAFTNRLIAQRFRFLAHFAWAVLITTVGAALIAAREWAGFFVPSANLAGIDVLIWWSVGALLLVGHFELVAEWSRTKRWVVATAATGVLAIAGVVLNRSAALGEGMVTRRTGALKPVDVRYLPATTLDGFVNDAAGLKAKVDETEAGETPGVRRTPPGSSTATATHPHTSGRPRE
;
A
#
# COMPACT_ATOMS: atom_id res chain seq x y z
N MET A 1 5.48 52.20 23.69
CA MET A 1 5.09 51.63 22.38
C MET A 1 4.61 50.23 22.65
N GLY A 2 3.50 49.82 22.02
CA GLY A 2 2.96 48.47 22.19
C GLY A 2 3.91 47.38 21.76
N ASP A 3 3.72 46.18 22.31
CA ASP A 3 4.37 44.99 21.75
C ASP A 3 3.64 44.59 20.46
N PRO A 4 4.37 44.23 19.40
CA PRO A 4 3.76 43.70 18.19
C PRO A 4 2.98 42.42 18.49
N LEU A 5 1.86 42.21 17.78
CA LEU A 5 1.03 41.01 17.91
C LEU A 5 0.77 40.38 16.54
N ILE A 6 0.54 39.07 16.52
CA ILE A 6 0.10 38.35 15.33
C ILE A 6 -1.32 37.85 15.57
N ILE A 7 -2.21 38.17 14.63
CA ILE A 7 -3.54 37.59 14.54
C ILE A 7 -3.44 36.32 13.71
N GLU A 8 -3.66 35.15 14.30
CA GLU A 8 -3.88 33.91 13.56
C GLU A 8 -5.37 33.66 13.42
N VAL A 9 -5.88 33.63 12.18
CA VAL A 9 -7.24 33.19 11.90
C VAL A 9 -7.24 31.68 11.81
N THR A 10 -8.03 31.01 12.63
CA THR A 10 -8.15 29.54 12.62
C THR A 10 -9.57 29.11 12.27
N ASP A 11 -9.66 27.99 11.56
CA ASP A 11 -10.93 27.33 11.29
C ASP A 11 -11.48 26.60 12.53
N HIS A 12 -12.69 26.03 12.41
CA HIS A 12 -13.31 25.28 13.51
C HIS A 12 -12.54 24.01 13.92
N ARG A 13 -11.53 23.58 13.13
CA ARG A 13 -10.65 22.44 13.38
C ARG A 13 -9.29 22.86 13.95
N GLY A 14 -9.10 24.17 14.20
CA GLY A 14 -7.86 24.74 14.73
C GLY A 14 -6.75 24.87 13.68
N ARG A 15 -7.04 24.73 12.38
CA ARG A 15 -6.05 24.98 11.32
C ARG A 15 -5.95 26.48 11.05
N VAL A 16 -4.72 26.99 11.05
CA VAL A 16 -4.44 28.39 10.69
C VAL A 16 -4.73 28.61 9.20
N GLN A 17 -5.61 29.56 8.90
CA GLN A 17 -5.97 29.98 7.55
C GLN A 17 -5.13 31.17 7.09
N SER A 18 -4.92 32.16 7.97
CA SER A 18 -4.15 33.36 7.66
C SER A 18 -3.48 33.92 8.91
N ARG A 19 -2.43 34.72 8.69
CA ARG A 19 -1.71 35.45 9.73
C ARG A 19 -1.61 36.91 9.34
N THR A 20 -2.01 37.80 10.23
CA THR A 20 -1.90 39.26 10.04
C THR A 20 -1.10 39.86 11.18
N ARG A 21 -0.13 40.70 10.86
CA ARG A 21 0.74 41.33 11.85
C ARG A 21 0.15 42.68 12.28
N LEU A 22 0.17 42.93 13.58
CA LEU A 22 -0.20 44.19 14.23
C LEU A 22 1.06 44.83 14.81
N ASP A 23 1.66 45.76 14.06
CA ASP A 23 2.81 46.53 14.53
C ASP A 23 2.37 47.80 15.30
N PRO A 24 3.22 48.40 16.16
CA PRO A 24 2.86 49.51 17.06
C PRO A 24 2.44 50.85 16.40
N GLY A 25 2.30 50.88 15.08
CA GLY A 25 1.74 51.99 14.30
C GLY A 25 0.60 51.59 13.36
N THR A 26 0.08 50.35 13.47
CA THR A 26 -1.04 49.89 12.64
C THR A 26 -2.29 50.68 13.03
N PRO A 27 -3.01 51.28 12.08
CA PRO A 27 -4.26 51.99 12.38
C PRO A 27 -5.35 51.00 12.81
N GLU A 28 -6.55 51.52 13.08
CA GLU A 28 -7.72 50.66 13.27
C GLU A 28 -7.90 49.74 12.05
N ILE A 29 -8.04 48.44 12.31
CA ILE A 29 -8.32 47.44 11.29
C ILE A 29 -9.69 46.82 11.49
N THR A 30 -10.31 46.43 10.38
CA THR A 30 -11.63 45.81 10.33
C THR A 30 -11.54 44.31 10.13
N VAL A 31 -12.39 43.57 10.84
CA VAL A 31 -12.47 42.11 10.74
C VAL A 31 -13.89 41.70 10.36
N GLY A 32 -14.05 40.86 9.34
CA GLY A 32 -15.36 40.41 8.88
C GLY A 32 -15.30 39.64 7.56
N ARG A 33 -16.47 39.18 7.08
CA ARG A 33 -16.55 38.40 5.83
C ARG A 33 -16.45 39.25 4.55
N ALA A 34 -16.62 40.57 4.63
CA ALA A 34 -16.49 41.41 3.45
C ALA A 34 -15.04 41.44 2.95
N LEU A 35 -14.85 41.37 1.63
CA LEU A 35 -13.52 41.41 1.00
C LEU A 35 -12.78 42.75 1.17
N ARG A 36 -13.47 43.78 1.70
CA ARG A 36 -12.87 45.09 2.04
C ARG A 36 -12.27 45.14 3.45
N CYS A 37 -12.46 44.11 4.26
CA CYS A 37 -11.90 44.05 5.60
C CYS A 37 -10.40 43.75 5.52
N ASP A 38 -9.65 44.29 6.48
CA ASP A 38 -8.21 44.05 6.60
C ASP A 38 -7.93 42.60 6.99
N VAL A 39 -8.77 42.03 7.87
CA VAL A 39 -8.80 40.61 8.17
C VAL A 39 -10.10 40.02 7.62
N ILE A 40 -9.99 39.37 6.46
CA ILE A 40 -11.10 38.75 5.76
C ILE A 40 -11.35 37.36 6.35
N LEU A 41 -12.59 37.08 6.74
CA LEU A 41 -13.03 35.78 7.26
C LEU A 41 -13.87 35.04 6.23
N ASP A 42 -13.46 33.82 5.86
CA ASP A 42 -14.28 32.93 5.04
C ASP A 42 -15.26 32.12 5.91
N ASP A 43 -16.19 32.84 6.55
CA ASP A 43 -17.13 32.27 7.52
C ASP A 43 -18.53 32.86 7.35
N PRO A 44 -19.53 32.06 6.92
CA PRO A 44 -20.89 32.56 6.70
C PRO A 44 -21.58 33.05 7.97
N TYR A 45 -21.08 32.69 9.16
CA TYR A 45 -21.58 33.15 10.46
C TYR A 45 -20.91 34.44 10.94
N ALA A 46 -19.93 34.97 10.19
CA ALA A 46 -19.37 36.29 10.40
C ALA A 46 -20.10 37.33 9.54
N ASP A 47 -20.55 38.39 10.19
CA ASP A 47 -21.05 39.60 9.54
C ASP A 47 -20.02 40.22 8.57
N PRO A 48 -20.49 40.95 7.54
CA PRO A 48 -19.60 41.60 6.57
C PRO A 48 -18.55 42.50 7.22
N ARG A 49 -18.92 43.25 8.27
CA ARG A 49 -18.02 43.95 9.19
C ARG A 49 -18.43 43.55 10.60
N HIS A 50 -17.65 42.70 11.24
CA HIS A 50 -18.03 42.06 12.49
C HIS A 50 -17.50 42.83 13.70
N LEU A 51 -16.20 43.12 13.70
CA LEU A 51 -15.55 43.88 14.76
C LEU A 51 -14.44 44.75 14.18
N VAL A 52 -13.99 45.69 14.99
CA VAL A 52 -12.76 46.47 14.74
C VAL A 52 -11.73 46.18 15.80
N ILE A 53 -10.46 46.26 15.43
CA ILE A 53 -9.32 46.19 16.34
C ILE A 53 -8.60 47.53 16.22
N SER A 54 -8.50 48.26 17.34
CA SER A 54 -7.87 49.57 17.38
C SER A 54 -6.68 49.57 18.36
N PRO A 55 -5.64 50.36 18.10
CA PRO A 55 -4.62 50.63 19.12
C PRO A 55 -5.27 51.37 20.31
N THR A 56 -4.67 51.23 21.49
CA THR A 56 -5.04 52.00 22.69
C THR A 56 -3.95 52.99 23.06
N ASP A 57 -4.30 54.04 23.81
CA ASP A 57 -3.36 55.13 24.17
C ASP A 57 -2.17 54.63 25.00
N ASP A 58 -2.34 53.53 25.73
CA ASP A 58 -1.29 52.85 26.51
C ASP A 58 -0.43 51.89 25.67
N GLY A 59 -0.59 51.91 24.34
CA GLY A 59 0.14 51.05 23.40
C GLY A 59 -0.39 49.62 23.31
N GLY A 60 -1.52 49.30 23.94
CA GLY A 60 -2.18 48.01 23.75
C GLY A 60 -3.01 47.93 22.46
N TRP A 61 -3.75 46.82 22.36
CA TRP A 61 -4.78 46.63 21.36
C TRP A 61 -6.11 46.40 22.07
N ARG A 62 -7.20 46.84 21.46
CA ARG A 62 -8.56 46.50 21.89
C ARG A 62 -9.41 46.08 20.71
N PHE A 63 -10.42 45.27 20.95
CA PHE A 63 -11.47 45.00 19.97
C PHE A 63 -12.78 45.67 20.38
N ALA A 64 -13.61 45.98 19.40
CA ALA A 64 -15.00 46.39 19.61
C ALA A 64 -15.92 45.72 18.57
N ASP A 65 -16.94 45.03 19.03
CA ASP A 65 -18.00 44.45 18.21
C ASP A 65 -18.87 45.55 17.59
N LEU A 66 -19.10 45.47 16.28
CA LEU A 66 -19.88 46.46 15.52
C LEU A 66 -21.41 46.21 15.60
N GLY A 67 -21.85 45.38 16.54
CA GLY A 67 -23.25 44.97 16.68
C GLY A 67 -23.57 43.76 15.81
N SER A 68 -22.64 42.80 15.78
CA SER A 68 -22.77 41.60 14.98
C SER A 68 -23.94 40.71 15.40
N VAL A 69 -24.50 39.96 14.45
CA VAL A 69 -25.64 39.05 14.69
C VAL A 69 -25.30 37.95 15.70
N ASN A 70 -24.11 37.35 15.57
CA ASN A 70 -23.67 36.23 16.40
C ASN A 70 -22.80 36.64 17.60
N GLY A 71 -22.46 37.93 17.71
CA GLY A 71 -21.59 38.48 18.75
C GLY A 71 -20.15 37.96 18.70
N VAL A 72 -19.32 38.49 19.60
CA VAL A 72 -17.91 38.09 19.75
C VAL A 72 -17.71 37.29 21.03
N GLY A 73 -17.26 36.04 20.93
CA GLY A 73 -16.93 35.22 22.10
C GLY A 73 -15.49 35.47 22.54
N VAL A 74 -15.25 35.73 23.82
CA VAL A 74 -13.90 35.98 24.36
C VAL A 74 -13.43 34.78 25.17
N GLY A 75 -12.16 34.41 25.01
CA GLY A 75 -11.52 33.35 25.78
C GLY A 75 -10.01 33.48 25.83
N SER A 76 -9.39 32.41 26.30
CA SER A 76 -7.95 32.24 26.26
C SER A 76 -7.60 30.88 25.66
N SER A 77 -6.41 30.78 25.05
CA SER A 77 -5.94 29.53 24.44
C SER A 77 -5.82 28.36 25.42
N ALA A 78 -5.79 28.63 26.74
CA ALA A 78 -5.74 27.60 27.79
C ALA A 78 -7.12 27.09 28.23
N LEU A 79 -8.18 27.90 28.12
CA LEU A 79 -9.51 27.60 28.69
C LEU A 79 -10.64 27.58 27.64
N GLY A 80 -10.34 27.93 26.38
CA GLY A 80 -11.30 28.05 25.30
C GLY A 80 -12.16 29.31 25.37
N THR A 81 -12.79 29.68 24.25
CA THR A 81 -13.74 30.81 24.16
C THR A 81 -15.08 30.51 24.81
N ARG A 82 -15.53 31.39 25.71
CA ARG A 82 -16.91 31.38 26.20
C ARG A 82 -17.84 31.91 25.11
N ARG A 83 -19.07 31.38 25.04
CA ARG A 83 -20.09 31.90 24.12
C ARG A 83 -20.41 33.35 24.48
N SER A 84 -20.45 34.22 23.47
CA SER A 84 -21.02 35.56 23.61
C SER A 84 -22.48 35.46 24.02
N ALA A 85 -22.95 36.36 24.88
CA ALA A 85 -24.38 36.61 25.01
C ALA A 85 -24.86 37.26 23.70
N LEU A 86 -25.74 36.59 22.94
CA LEU A 86 -26.29 37.11 21.69
C LEU A 86 -26.79 38.55 21.86
N GLY A 87 -26.48 39.41 20.88
CA GLY A 87 -26.98 40.79 20.82
C GLY A 87 -26.31 41.79 21.76
N ARG A 88 -25.31 41.40 22.56
CA ARG A 88 -24.50 42.35 23.34
C ARG A 88 -23.21 42.68 22.60
N ARG A 89 -23.02 43.97 22.32
CA ARG A 89 -21.74 44.51 21.88
C ARG A 89 -20.70 44.24 22.96
N GLN A 90 -19.62 43.60 22.57
CA GLN A 90 -18.47 43.36 23.44
C GLN A 90 -17.29 44.21 22.98
N GLU A 91 -16.58 44.73 23.96
CA GLU A 91 -15.28 45.35 23.77
C GLU A 91 -14.33 44.83 24.83
N GLY A 92 -13.04 44.82 24.53
CA GLY A 92 -12.06 44.31 25.47
C GLY A 92 -10.63 44.48 24.97
N ARG A 93 -9.71 44.37 25.90
CA ARG A 93 -8.28 44.44 25.61
C ARG A 93 -7.80 43.13 24.96
N ILE A 94 -6.92 43.27 23.99
CA ILE A 94 -6.23 42.17 23.32
C ILE A 94 -4.81 42.08 23.89
N ALA A 95 -4.39 40.86 24.20
CA ALA A 95 -3.02 40.52 24.56
C ALA A 95 -2.67 39.14 23.99
N ALA A 96 -1.39 38.78 23.98
CA ALA A 96 -0.98 37.43 23.60
C ALA A 96 -1.66 36.36 24.46
N GLY A 97 -2.20 35.30 23.83
CA GLY A 97 -2.97 34.24 24.46
C GLY A 97 -4.48 34.48 24.56
N VAL A 98 -4.97 35.67 24.19
CA VAL A 98 -6.40 35.95 24.03
C VAL A 98 -6.91 35.29 22.74
N GLU A 99 -8.13 34.77 22.80
CA GLU A 99 -8.85 34.26 21.64
C GLU A 99 -10.19 34.97 21.49
N LEU A 100 -10.51 35.40 20.26
CA LEU A 100 -11.82 35.94 19.90
C LEU A 100 -12.50 35.01 18.90
N LYS A 101 -13.67 34.51 19.27
CA LYS A 101 -14.53 33.74 18.38
C LYS A 101 -15.47 34.65 17.62
N VAL A 102 -15.37 34.62 16.31
CA VAL A 102 -16.17 35.40 15.35
C VAL A 102 -16.88 34.41 14.43
N GLY A 103 -18.19 34.23 14.63
CA GLY A 103 -18.92 33.14 13.99
C GLY A 103 -18.39 31.76 14.43
N ARG A 104 -17.80 31.00 13.50
CA ARG A 104 -17.10 29.73 13.74
C ARG A 104 -15.58 29.85 13.65
N SER A 105 -15.07 30.98 13.20
CA SER A 105 -13.65 31.30 13.13
C SER A 105 -13.14 31.76 14.49
N VAL A 106 -11.88 31.45 14.79
CA VAL A 106 -11.21 31.89 16.01
C VAL A 106 -9.98 32.69 15.65
N LEU A 107 -9.95 33.95 16.11
CA LEU A 107 -8.80 34.83 16.05
C LEU A 107 -7.94 34.59 17.30
N ARG A 108 -6.75 34.04 17.11
CA ARG A 108 -5.77 33.88 18.19
C ARG A 108 -4.76 35.01 18.11
N PHE A 109 -4.48 35.63 19.25
CA PHE A 109 -3.47 36.67 19.34
C PHE A 109 -2.20 36.07 19.93
N VAL A 110 -1.12 36.07 19.15
CA VAL A 110 0.13 35.38 19.46
C VAL A 110 1.28 36.39 19.46
N SER A 111 2.25 36.19 20.36
CA SER A 111 3.50 36.98 20.34
C SER A 111 4.32 36.64 19.08
N PRO A 112 4.99 37.63 18.45
CA PRO A 112 5.92 37.39 17.35
C PRO A 112 7.07 36.45 17.70
N ASP A 113 7.44 36.37 18.99
CA ASP A 113 8.52 35.53 19.49
C ASP A 113 8.07 34.09 19.79
N ALA A 114 6.82 33.73 19.48
CA ALA A 114 6.33 32.38 19.70
C ALA A 114 7.11 31.35 18.85
N ALA A 115 7.55 30.27 19.50
CA ALA A 115 8.26 29.20 18.84
C ALA A 115 7.40 28.55 17.74
N VAL A 116 7.90 28.57 16.50
CA VAL A 116 7.27 27.87 15.37
C VAL A 116 7.84 26.46 15.22
N PRO A 117 7.01 25.45 14.88
CA PRO A 117 7.50 24.11 14.61
C PRO A 117 8.59 24.11 13.52
N PRO A 118 9.57 23.20 13.61
CA PRO A 118 10.61 23.08 12.59
C PRO A 118 10.01 22.81 11.22
N ALA A 119 10.68 23.31 10.18
CA ALA A 119 10.24 23.11 8.80
C ALA A 119 10.13 21.62 8.48
N LEU A 120 8.97 21.20 7.99
CA LEU A 120 8.79 19.87 7.43
C LEU A 120 9.50 19.81 6.07
N PHE A 121 10.21 18.70 5.82
CA PHE A 121 10.79 18.46 4.51
C PHE A 121 9.69 18.26 3.46
N ASP A 122 9.77 18.99 2.36
CA ASP A 122 8.91 18.76 1.19
C ASP A 122 9.25 17.41 0.54
N PRO A 123 8.36 16.40 0.61
CA PRO A 123 8.60 15.10 0.02
C PRO A 123 8.79 15.17 -1.51
N ALA A 124 8.24 16.19 -2.18
CA ALA A 124 8.39 16.37 -3.63
C ALA A 124 9.85 16.63 -4.03
N GLN A 125 10.64 17.26 -3.15
CA GLN A 125 12.07 17.48 -3.39
C GLN A 125 12.88 16.19 -3.24
N ARG A 126 12.42 15.25 -2.41
CA ARG A 126 13.09 13.96 -2.13
C ARG A 126 12.88 12.90 -3.20
N ALA A 127 11.91 13.09 -4.09
CA ALA A 127 11.43 12.11 -5.05
C ALA A 127 12.41 11.84 -6.23
N GLY A 128 13.72 11.80 -6.03
CA GLY A 128 14.69 11.65 -7.14
C GLY A 128 14.47 10.39 -7.98
N ILE A 129 14.37 9.22 -7.33
CA ILE A 129 14.14 7.94 -8.02
C ILE A 129 12.69 7.82 -8.51
N ALA A 130 11.72 8.19 -7.68
CA ALA A 130 10.31 8.16 -8.06
C ALA A 130 10.02 9.06 -9.26
N ARG A 131 10.63 10.26 -9.34
CA ARG A 131 10.51 11.18 -10.47
C ARG A 131 11.09 10.60 -11.76
N ARG A 132 12.24 9.93 -11.69
CA ARG A 132 12.84 9.22 -12.84
C ARG A 132 11.96 8.07 -13.33
N LEU A 133 11.33 7.33 -12.42
CA LEU A 133 10.36 6.29 -12.79
C LEU A 133 9.12 6.84 -13.52
N PHE A 134 8.89 8.16 -13.50
CA PHE A 134 7.80 8.81 -14.24
C PHE A 134 8.21 9.33 -15.61
N GLU A 135 9.49 9.24 -15.99
CA GLU A 135 9.93 9.62 -17.32
C GLU A 135 9.45 8.57 -18.35
N PRO A 136 8.67 8.94 -19.38
CA PRO A 136 8.10 7.97 -20.33
C PRO A 136 9.15 7.05 -20.98
N ARG A 137 10.38 7.54 -21.17
CA ARG A 137 11.50 6.77 -21.72
C ARG A 137 11.94 5.63 -20.80
N ILE A 138 12.05 5.91 -19.50
CA ILE A 138 12.41 4.89 -18.50
C ILE A 138 11.31 3.85 -18.39
N MET A 139 10.05 4.25 -18.53
CA MET A 139 8.92 3.34 -18.51
C MET A 139 8.89 2.40 -19.70
N ILE A 140 9.07 2.94 -20.91
CA ILE A 140 9.18 2.13 -22.14
C ILE A 140 10.35 1.16 -22.01
N ALA A 141 11.49 1.60 -21.46
CA ALA A 141 12.63 0.74 -21.20
C ALA A 141 12.30 -0.38 -20.20
N ILE A 142 11.67 -0.08 -19.06
CA ILE A 142 11.26 -1.09 -18.07
C ILE A 142 10.30 -2.11 -18.67
N PHE A 143 9.29 -1.65 -19.42
CA PHE A 143 8.34 -2.53 -20.09
C PHE A 143 9.02 -3.38 -21.18
N GLY A 144 9.90 -2.80 -21.98
CA GLY A 144 10.69 -3.52 -22.97
C GLY A 144 11.57 -4.59 -22.35
N VAL A 145 12.24 -4.29 -21.22
CA VAL A 145 13.03 -5.27 -20.45
C VAL A 145 12.13 -6.37 -19.90
N ALA A 146 10.94 -6.04 -19.39
CA ALA A 146 9.99 -7.05 -18.90
C ALA A 146 9.52 -8.00 -20.01
N VAL A 147 9.19 -7.47 -21.19
CA VAL A 147 8.81 -8.27 -22.36
C VAL A 147 9.98 -9.14 -22.84
N ALA A 148 11.18 -8.58 -22.97
CA ALA A 148 12.37 -9.32 -23.36
C ALA A 148 12.73 -10.42 -22.36
N PHE A 149 12.63 -10.13 -21.06
CA PHE A 149 12.83 -11.11 -20.00
C PHE A 149 11.80 -12.24 -20.09
N SER A 150 10.51 -11.90 -20.24
CA SER A 150 9.45 -12.90 -20.42
C SER A 150 9.69 -13.79 -21.65
N ALA A 151 10.05 -13.19 -22.78
CA ALA A 151 10.39 -13.94 -23.99
C ALA A 151 11.60 -14.86 -23.78
N ALA A 152 12.65 -14.38 -23.11
CA ALA A 152 13.82 -15.20 -22.79
C ALA A 152 13.46 -16.38 -21.87
N THR A 153 12.61 -16.18 -20.85
CA THR A 153 12.17 -17.28 -19.98
C THR A 153 11.34 -18.33 -20.72
N GLN A 154 10.47 -17.91 -21.65
CA GLN A 154 9.70 -18.83 -22.50
C GLN A 154 10.63 -19.63 -23.43
N TYR A 155 11.57 -18.94 -24.07
CA TYR A 155 12.53 -19.58 -24.97
C TYR A 155 13.44 -20.58 -24.24
N LEU A 156 14.07 -20.17 -23.14
CA LEU A 156 14.98 -21.02 -22.36
C LEU A 156 14.26 -22.14 -21.60
N GLY A 157 12.94 -22.03 -21.40
CA GLY A 157 12.13 -23.04 -20.74
C GLY A 157 11.50 -24.06 -21.69
N SER A 158 11.50 -23.80 -23.00
CA SER A 158 10.77 -24.61 -23.98
C SER A 158 11.65 -25.70 -24.61
N THR A 159 11.15 -26.93 -24.62
CA THR A 159 11.74 -28.05 -25.38
C THR A 159 11.24 -28.14 -26.83
N ARG A 160 10.23 -27.34 -27.17
CA ARG A 160 9.62 -27.24 -28.51
C ARG A 160 9.95 -25.90 -29.16
N SER A 161 9.75 -25.81 -30.48
CA SER A 161 9.80 -24.52 -31.19
C SER A 161 8.84 -23.52 -30.55
N VAL A 162 9.32 -22.31 -30.31
CA VAL A 162 8.51 -21.23 -29.73
C VAL A 162 7.89 -20.42 -30.86
N ASP A 163 6.57 -20.41 -30.92
CA ASP A 163 5.84 -19.63 -31.92
C ASP A 163 5.64 -18.18 -31.45
N ALA A 164 5.31 -17.28 -32.38
CA ALA A 164 5.04 -15.88 -32.05
C ALA A 164 3.91 -15.72 -31.01
N ALA A 165 2.90 -16.60 -31.05
CA ALA A 165 1.79 -16.60 -30.11
C ALA A 165 2.21 -16.90 -28.67
N ASP A 166 3.19 -17.79 -28.47
CA ASP A 166 3.74 -18.14 -27.15
C ASP A 166 4.49 -16.96 -26.50
N LEU A 167 5.00 -16.03 -27.32
CA LEU A 167 5.68 -14.82 -26.88
C LEU A 167 4.72 -13.64 -26.66
N ILE A 168 3.78 -13.44 -27.59
CA ILE A 168 2.88 -12.27 -27.59
C ILE A 168 1.81 -12.41 -26.51
N THR A 169 1.22 -13.60 -26.34
CA THR A 169 0.05 -13.79 -25.47
C THR A 169 0.35 -13.46 -24.01
N PRO A 170 1.44 -13.96 -23.38
CA PRO A 170 1.79 -13.60 -22.01
C PRO A 170 2.11 -12.11 -21.86
N GLY A 171 2.79 -11.52 -22.86
CA GLY A 171 3.10 -10.09 -22.87
C GLY A 171 1.85 -9.21 -22.89
N LEU A 172 0.86 -9.56 -23.71
CA LEU A 172 -0.45 -8.88 -23.73
C LEU A 172 -1.20 -9.06 -22.42
N ALA A 173 -1.20 -10.26 -21.84
CA ALA A 173 -1.83 -10.50 -20.55
C ALA A 173 -1.22 -9.64 -19.44
N VAL A 174 0.12 -9.55 -19.38
CA VAL A 174 0.84 -8.68 -18.43
C VAL A 174 0.47 -7.21 -18.67
N LEU A 175 0.45 -6.76 -19.93
CA LEU A 175 0.08 -5.39 -20.27
C LEU A 175 -1.34 -5.06 -19.82
N ILE A 176 -2.32 -5.92 -20.12
CA ILE A 176 -3.73 -5.69 -19.79
C ILE A 176 -3.94 -5.71 -18.27
N LEU A 177 -3.50 -6.79 -17.59
CA LEU A 177 -3.71 -6.95 -16.15
C LEU A 177 -3.02 -5.86 -15.34
N THR A 178 -1.78 -5.52 -15.71
CA THR A 178 -1.05 -4.43 -15.03
C THR A 178 -1.69 -3.07 -15.31
N SER A 179 -2.23 -2.85 -16.52
CA SER A 179 -2.98 -1.63 -16.84
C SER A 179 -4.26 -1.50 -16.02
N LEU A 180 -5.03 -2.58 -15.87
CA LEU A 180 -6.23 -2.59 -15.03
C LEU A 180 -5.89 -2.31 -13.56
N TRP A 181 -4.87 -2.98 -13.04
CA TRP A 181 -4.36 -2.75 -11.69
C TRP A 181 -3.90 -1.30 -11.47
N ALA A 182 -3.07 -0.78 -12.39
CA ALA A 182 -2.56 0.58 -12.33
C ALA A 182 -3.69 1.63 -12.44
N THR A 183 -4.75 1.34 -13.21
CA THR A 183 -5.92 2.21 -13.33
C THR A 183 -6.66 2.33 -12.00
N GLY A 184 -6.90 1.21 -11.30
CA GLY A 184 -7.53 1.23 -9.97
C GLY A 184 -6.76 2.09 -8.96
N TRP A 185 -5.44 1.96 -8.94
CA TRP A 185 -4.58 2.80 -8.10
C TRP A 185 -4.55 4.26 -8.53
N ALA A 186 -4.46 4.55 -9.83
CA ALA A 186 -4.45 5.91 -10.35
C ALA A 186 -5.77 6.65 -10.08
N PHE A 187 -6.89 5.93 -10.15
CA PHE A 187 -8.20 6.43 -9.78
C PHE A 187 -8.26 6.75 -8.28
N THR A 188 -7.78 5.84 -7.43
CA THR A 188 -7.67 6.06 -5.99
C THR A 188 -6.80 7.28 -5.67
N ASN A 189 -5.67 7.43 -6.39
CA ASN A 189 -4.78 8.58 -6.28
C ASN A 189 -5.47 9.89 -6.70
N ARG A 190 -6.31 9.84 -7.74
CA ARG A 190 -7.10 10.99 -8.18
C ARG A 190 -8.14 11.39 -7.14
N LEU A 191 -8.79 10.43 -6.48
CA LEU A 191 -9.77 10.72 -5.42
C LEU A 191 -9.13 11.36 -4.18
N ILE A 192 -7.98 10.84 -3.73
CA ILE A 192 -7.33 11.26 -2.48
C ILE A 192 -6.44 12.48 -2.67
N ALA A 193 -5.59 12.47 -3.71
CA ALA A 193 -4.54 13.46 -3.92
C ALA A 193 -4.79 14.38 -5.12
N GLN A 194 -5.95 14.30 -5.77
CA GLN A 194 -6.33 15.10 -6.95
C GLN A 194 -5.34 15.00 -8.13
N ARG A 195 -4.48 13.98 -8.16
CA ARG A 195 -3.47 13.75 -9.20
C ARG A 195 -3.64 12.38 -9.82
N PHE A 196 -3.82 12.33 -11.14
CA PHE A 196 -3.90 11.07 -11.87
C PHE A 196 -2.49 10.62 -12.30
N ARG A 197 -1.95 9.59 -11.65
CA ARG A 197 -0.59 9.09 -11.89
C ARG A 197 -0.59 7.65 -12.42
N PHE A 198 -1.32 7.39 -13.51
CA PHE A 198 -1.42 6.05 -14.12
C PHE A 198 -0.05 5.44 -14.43
N LEU A 199 0.76 6.20 -15.16
CA LEU A 199 2.07 5.77 -15.58
C LEU A 199 2.95 5.34 -14.40
N ALA A 200 3.02 6.15 -13.34
CA ALA A 200 3.75 5.82 -12.11
C ALA A 200 3.39 4.44 -11.52
N HIS A 201 2.10 4.17 -11.39
CA HIS A 201 1.61 2.91 -10.86
C HIS A 201 1.88 1.74 -11.81
N PHE A 202 1.79 1.97 -13.11
CA PHE A 202 2.09 0.96 -14.13
C PHE A 202 3.57 0.58 -14.12
N ALA A 203 4.51 1.54 -14.20
CA ALA A 203 5.94 1.23 -14.21
C ALA A 203 6.40 0.58 -12.90
N TRP A 204 5.89 1.04 -11.74
CA TRP A 204 6.20 0.41 -10.47
C TRP A 204 5.72 -1.05 -10.44
N ALA A 205 4.49 -1.29 -10.89
CA ALA A 205 3.95 -2.64 -10.94
C ALA A 205 4.76 -3.55 -11.87
N VAL A 206 5.05 -3.12 -13.11
CA VAL A 206 5.86 -3.89 -14.06
C VAL A 206 7.26 -4.16 -13.50
N LEU A 207 7.91 -3.17 -12.91
CA LEU A 207 9.27 -3.33 -12.36
C LEU A 207 9.29 -4.42 -11.27
N ILE A 208 8.42 -4.30 -10.27
CA ILE A 208 8.44 -5.20 -9.11
C ILE A 208 7.98 -6.61 -9.49
N THR A 209 6.98 -6.76 -10.37
CA THR A 209 6.56 -8.09 -10.85
C THR A 209 7.62 -8.74 -11.72
N THR A 210 8.36 -7.97 -12.53
CA THR A 210 9.48 -8.49 -13.33
C THR A 210 10.62 -8.96 -12.45
N VAL A 211 10.98 -8.21 -11.40
CA VAL A 211 11.97 -8.65 -10.40
C VAL A 211 11.51 -9.92 -9.70
N GLY A 212 10.23 -10.01 -9.31
CA GLY A 212 9.65 -11.23 -8.75
C GLY A 212 9.76 -12.42 -9.70
N ALA A 213 9.39 -12.25 -10.96
CA ALA A 213 9.51 -13.28 -11.99
C ALA A 213 10.96 -13.72 -12.21
N ALA A 214 11.92 -12.80 -12.16
CA ALA A 214 13.34 -13.12 -12.22
C ALA A 214 13.82 -13.96 -11.04
N LEU A 215 13.37 -13.67 -9.82
CA LEU A 215 13.68 -14.46 -8.63
C LEU A 215 13.08 -15.87 -8.71
N ILE A 216 11.85 -16.01 -9.20
CA ILE A 216 11.21 -17.32 -9.43
C ILE A 216 11.97 -18.11 -10.48
N ALA A 217 12.29 -17.50 -11.63
CA ALA A 217 13.09 -18.15 -12.67
C ALA A 217 14.45 -18.61 -12.13
N ALA A 218 15.15 -17.76 -11.38
CA ALA A 218 16.44 -18.12 -10.76
C ALA A 218 16.28 -19.30 -9.78
N ARG A 219 15.23 -19.31 -8.97
CA ARG A 219 14.90 -20.42 -8.06
C ARG A 219 14.64 -21.72 -8.82
N GLU A 220 13.92 -21.68 -9.93
CA GLU A 220 13.69 -22.87 -10.77
C GLU A 220 14.97 -23.44 -11.36
N TRP A 221 15.82 -22.57 -11.92
CA TRP A 221 17.12 -22.97 -12.46
C TRP A 221 18.04 -23.52 -11.37
N ALA A 222 18.04 -22.92 -10.18
CA ALA A 222 18.79 -23.42 -9.03
C ALA A 222 18.32 -24.83 -8.61
N GLY A 223 17.01 -25.07 -8.56
CA GLY A 223 16.46 -26.39 -8.25
C GLY A 223 16.77 -27.44 -9.33
N PHE A 224 16.91 -27.03 -10.59
CA PHE A 224 17.35 -27.90 -11.67
C PHE A 224 18.83 -28.29 -11.53
N PHE A 225 19.73 -27.34 -11.25
CA PHE A 225 21.16 -27.63 -11.11
C PHE A 225 21.51 -28.33 -9.78
N VAL A 226 20.73 -28.09 -8.72
CA VAL A 226 20.96 -28.68 -7.40
C VAL A 226 19.67 -29.34 -6.91
N PRO A 227 19.34 -30.57 -7.38
CA PRO A 227 18.09 -31.24 -7.00
C PRO A 227 17.98 -31.57 -5.51
N SER A 228 19.11 -31.62 -4.79
CA SER A 228 19.17 -31.84 -3.35
C SER A 228 18.94 -30.57 -2.53
N ALA A 229 18.92 -29.39 -3.15
CA ALA A 229 18.67 -28.13 -2.45
C ALA A 229 17.22 -28.08 -1.96
N ASN A 230 17.03 -27.98 -0.64
CA ASN A 230 15.72 -27.76 -0.07
C ASN A 230 15.31 -26.29 -0.21
N LEU A 231 14.71 -25.95 -1.35
CA LEU A 231 14.19 -24.61 -1.67
C LEU A 231 12.71 -24.45 -1.29
N ALA A 232 12.18 -25.32 -0.41
CA ALA A 232 10.79 -25.27 0.00
C ALA A 232 10.46 -23.95 0.69
N GLY A 233 9.30 -23.37 0.34
CA GLY A 233 8.81 -22.12 0.95
C GLY A 233 9.45 -20.83 0.44
N ILE A 234 10.52 -20.89 -0.37
CA ILE A 234 11.14 -19.69 -0.96
C ILE A 234 10.13 -18.92 -1.83
N ASP A 235 9.26 -19.63 -2.56
CA ASP A 235 8.25 -19.01 -3.42
C ASP A 235 7.28 -18.14 -2.61
N VAL A 236 6.92 -18.58 -1.40
CA VAL A 236 6.06 -17.81 -0.48
C VAL A 236 6.76 -16.52 -0.03
N LEU A 237 8.06 -16.60 0.30
CA LEU A 237 8.85 -15.43 0.69
C LEU A 237 9.02 -14.45 -0.46
N ILE A 238 9.26 -14.94 -1.69
CA ILE A 238 9.35 -14.11 -2.90
C ILE A 238 8.02 -13.39 -3.11
N TRP A 239 6.89 -14.12 -3.18
CA TRP A 239 5.59 -13.50 -3.45
C TRP A 239 5.12 -12.56 -2.34
N TRP A 240 5.42 -12.87 -1.07
CA TRP A 240 5.16 -11.96 0.03
C TRP A 240 5.97 -10.66 -0.10
N SER A 241 7.26 -10.77 -0.41
CA SER A 241 8.15 -9.61 -0.59
C SER A 241 7.72 -8.75 -1.79
N VAL A 242 7.39 -9.38 -2.92
CA VAL A 242 6.85 -8.72 -4.12
C VAL A 242 5.56 -7.98 -3.79
N GLY A 243 4.61 -8.64 -3.12
CA GLY A 243 3.35 -8.01 -2.71
C GLY A 243 3.56 -6.82 -1.77
N ALA A 244 4.44 -6.95 -0.77
CA ALA A 244 4.76 -5.88 0.15
C ALA A 244 5.40 -4.68 -0.56
N LEU A 245 6.38 -4.92 -1.43
CA LEU A 245 7.04 -3.87 -2.22
C LEU A 245 6.07 -3.16 -3.19
N LEU A 246 5.18 -3.91 -3.83
CA LEU A 246 4.11 -3.34 -4.66
C LEU A 246 3.26 -2.37 -3.84
N LEU A 247 2.70 -2.82 -2.72
CA LEU A 247 1.84 -1.98 -1.87
C LEU A 247 2.57 -0.77 -1.30
N VAL A 248 3.83 -0.92 -0.85
CA VAL A 248 4.61 0.21 -0.34
C VAL A 248 4.76 1.31 -1.41
N GLY A 249 5.10 0.95 -2.65
CA GLY A 249 5.23 1.94 -3.72
C GLY A 249 3.89 2.57 -4.12
N HIS A 250 2.80 1.80 -4.15
CA HIS A 250 1.46 2.39 -4.36
C HIS A 250 1.08 3.37 -3.24
N PHE A 251 1.33 3.03 -1.96
CA PHE A 251 1.08 3.92 -0.84
C PHE A 251 1.97 5.17 -0.85
N GLU A 252 3.22 5.05 -1.31
CA GLU A 252 4.09 6.21 -1.49
C GLU A 252 3.53 7.20 -2.51
N LEU A 253 2.86 6.71 -3.54
CA LEU A 253 2.26 7.53 -4.59
C LEU A 253 0.91 8.13 -4.22
N VAL A 254 0.18 7.52 -3.27
CA VAL A 254 -1.21 7.88 -2.91
C VAL A 254 -1.31 8.60 -1.56
N ALA A 255 -0.55 8.15 -0.55
CA ALA A 255 -0.77 8.50 0.84
C ALA A 255 0.44 9.21 1.46
N GLU A 256 0.20 10.32 2.17
CA GLU A 256 1.21 11.04 2.97
C GLU A 256 1.54 10.32 4.30
N TRP A 257 1.40 9.00 4.33
CA TRP A 257 1.76 8.20 5.49
C TRP A 257 3.26 8.23 5.77
N SER A 258 3.62 8.15 7.05
CA SER A 258 5.02 7.95 7.44
C SER A 258 5.57 6.64 6.85
N ARG A 259 6.89 6.61 6.61
CA ARG A 259 7.58 5.43 6.04
C ARG A 259 7.24 4.16 6.83
N THR A 260 7.28 4.22 8.15
CA THR A 260 6.97 3.09 9.03
C THR A 260 5.54 2.57 8.83
N LYS A 261 4.54 3.46 8.81
CA LYS A 261 3.14 3.06 8.64
C LYS A 261 2.91 2.36 7.30
N ARG A 262 3.51 2.86 6.21
CA ARG A 262 3.40 2.24 4.88
C ARG A 262 3.90 0.81 4.88
N TRP A 263 5.11 0.58 5.42
CA TRP A 263 5.71 -0.75 5.49
C TRP A 263 4.91 -1.71 6.36
N VAL A 264 4.50 -1.28 7.57
CA VAL A 264 3.71 -2.12 8.49
C VAL A 264 2.39 -2.56 7.85
N VAL A 265 1.65 -1.65 7.23
CA VAL A 265 0.37 -1.99 6.58
C VAL A 265 0.59 -2.90 5.37
N ALA A 266 1.59 -2.61 4.54
CA ALA A 266 1.89 -3.41 3.35
C ALA A 266 2.31 -4.85 3.69
N THR A 267 3.22 -5.03 4.65
CA THR A 267 3.70 -6.36 5.05
C THR A 267 2.62 -7.15 5.79
N ALA A 268 1.82 -6.51 6.64
CA ALA A 268 0.71 -7.16 7.33
C ALA A 268 -0.37 -7.64 6.33
N ALA A 269 -0.82 -6.77 5.43
CA ALA A 269 -1.85 -7.12 4.44
C ALA A 269 -1.41 -8.27 3.52
N THR A 270 -0.18 -8.20 3.02
CA THR A 270 0.37 -9.25 2.15
C THR A 270 0.75 -10.52 2.91
N GLY A 271 1.11 -10.40 4.19
CA GLY A 271 1.40 -11.53 5.07
C GLY A 271 0.14 -12.37 5.34
N VAL A 272 -1.00 -11.74 5.55
CA VAL A 272 -2.29 -12.45 5.67
C VAL A 272 -2.60 -13.26 4.40
N LEU A 273 -2.40 -12.66 3.22
CA LEU A 273 -2.60 -13.35 1.94
C LEU A 273 -1.60 -14.50 1.75
N ALA A 274 -0.34 -14.32 2.15
CA ALA A 274 0.68 -15.37 2.08
C ALA A 274 0.33 -16.56 3.00
N ILE A 275 -0.09 -16.30 4.24
CA ILE A 275 -0.54 -17.33 5.18
C ILE A 275 -1.76 -18.07 4.62
N ALA A 276 -2.76 -17.33 4.13
CA ALA A 276 -3.94 -17.93 3.51
C ALA A 276 -3.56 -18.83 2.32
N GLY A 277 -2.65 -18.37 1.46
CA GLY A 277 -2.13 -19.16 0.34
C GLY A 277 -1.45 -20.46 0.79
N VAL A 278 -0.64 -20.41 1.85
CA VAL A 278 0.00 -21.61 2.42
C VAL A 278 -1.03 -22.59 2.98
N VAL A 279 -2.03 -22.09 3.72
CA VAL A 279 -3.09 -22.92 4.29
C VAL A 279 -3.90 -23.61 3.20
N LEU A 280 -4.31 -22.86 2.17
CA LEU A 280 -5.06 -23.39 1.02
C LEU A 280 -4.25 -24.41 0.22
N ASN A 281 -2.96 -24.15 0.01
CA ASN A 281 -2.08 -25.09 -0.70
C ASN A 281 -1.89 -26.39 0.09
N ARG A 282 -1.76 -26.31 1.42
CA ARG A 282 -1.65 -27.49 2.28
C ARG A 282 -2.96 -28.27 2.37
N SER A 283 -4.11 -27.59 2.44
CA SER A 283 -5.41 -28.29 2.46
C SER A 283 -5.68 -29.02 1.15
N ALA A 284 -5.32 -28.43 0.00
CA ALA A 284 -5.39 -29.09 -1.30
C ALA A 284 -4.50 -30.34 -1.35
N ALA A 285 -3.26 -30.24 -0.86
CA ALA A 285 -2.30 -31.35 -0.86
C ALA A 285 -2.72 -32.54 0.04
N LEU A 286 -3.52 -32.31 1.08
CA LEU A 286 -4.06 -33.39 1.92
C LEU A 286 -5.22 -34.14 1.25
N GLY A 287 -5.91 -33.51 0.29
CA GLY A 287 -7.03 -34.10 -0.44
C GLY A 287 -6.61 -34.98 -1.64
N GLU A 288 -5.50 -34.64 -2.28
CA GLU A 288 -4.87 -35.47 -3.32
C GLU A 288 -3.92 -36.46 -2.62
N GLY A 289 -4.35 -37.73 -2.43
CA GLY A 289 -3.53 -38.76 -1.77
C GLY A 289 -2.10 -38.82 -2.32
N MET A 290 -1.10 -39.11 -1.47
CA MET A 290 0.35 -38.96 -1.70
C MET A 290 0.87 -39.45 -3.07
N VAL A 291 0.64 -38.67 -4.12
CA VAL A 291 1.37 -38.80 -5.38
C VAL A 291 2.69 -38.11 -5.14
N THR A 292 3.78 -38.89 -5.15
CA THR A 292 5.15 -38.37 -5.13
C THR A 292 5.41 -37.57 -6.41
N ARG A 293 4.95 -36.32 -6.43
CA ARG A 293 5.30 -35.33 -7.46
C ARG A 293 6.80 -35.07 -7.33
N ARG A 294 7.62 -35.75 -8.14
CA ARG A 294 8.97 -35.25 -8.45
C ARG A 294 8.78 -33.97 -9.27
N THR A 295 8.94 -32.83 -8.59
CA THR A 295 8.72 -31.46 -9.09
C THR A 295 9.93 -30.91 -9.85
N GLY A 296 10.70 -31.75 -10.53
CA GLY A 296 11.80 -31.31 -11.38
C GLY A 296 11.34 -31.17 -12.82
N ALA A 297 11.05 -29.95 -13.27
CA ALA A 297 10.90 -29.69 -14.70
C ALA A 297 12.26 -29.87 -15.38
N LEU A 298 12.34 -30.75 -16.37
CA LEU A 298 13.55 -30.90 -17.20
C LEU A 298 13.73 -29.60 -17.99
N LYS A 299 14.86 -28.92 -17.79
CA LYS A 299 15.25 -27.74 -18.58
C LYS A 299 15.98 -28.20 -19.85
N PRO A 300 15.77 -27.53 -20.99
CA PRO A 300 16.42 -27.87 -22.26
C PRO A 300 17.89 -27.44 -22.24
N VAL A 301 18.76 -28.26 -21.64
CA VAL A 301 20.21 -28.06 -21.66
C VAL A 301 20.79 -28.76 -22.88
N ASP A 302 21.62 -28.06 -23.66
CA ASP A 302 22.32 -28.64 -24.80
C ASP A 302 23.23 -29.78 -24.33
N VAL A 303 23.19 -30.92 -25.04
CA VAL A 303 23.92 -32.15 -24.75
C VAL A 303 25.43 -31.89 -24.62
N ARG A 304 25.96 -30.85 -25.28
CA ARG A 304 27.37 -30.43 -25.17
C ARG A 304 27.80 -30.02 -23.76
N TYR A 305 26.86 -29.60 -22.91
CA TYR A 305 27.13 -29.20 -21.54
C TYR A 305 26.86 -30.31 -20.52
N LEU A 306 26.39 -31.48 -20.96
CA LEU A 306 26.16 -32.62 -20.10
C LEU A 306 27.40 -33.51 -20.08
N PRO A 307 27.79 -34.05 -18.90
CA PRO A 307 28.88 -35.02 -18.82
C PRO A 307 28.52 -36.25 -19.66
N ALA A 308 29.38 -36.59 -20.62
CA ALA A 308 29.23 -37.79 -21.42
C ALA A 308 29.92 -38.97 -20.72
N THR A 309 29.29 -40.15 -20.75
CA THR A 309 29.89 -41.42 -20.34
C THR A 309 29.92 -42.37 -21.54
N THR A 310 30.83 -43.34 -21.51
CA THR A 310 30.85 -44.41 -22.53
C THR A 310 29.67 -45.35 -22.30
N LEU A 311 29.24 -46.08 -23.34
CA LEU A 311 28.20 -47.10 -23.20
C LEU A 311 28.55 -48.13 -22.11
N ASP A 312 29.79 -48.59 -22.09
CA ASP A 312 30.27 -49.55 -21.08
C ASP A 312 30.24 -48.94 -19.67
N GLY A 313 30.62 -47.66 -19.53
CA GLY A 313 30.53 -46.93 -18.26
C GLY A 313 29.08 -46.84 -17.77
N PHE A 314 28.15 -46.49 -18.66
CA PHE A 314 26.72 -46.44 -18.34
C PHE A 314 26.18 -47.82 -17.90
N VAL A 315 26.51 -48.89 -18.63
CA VAL A 315 26.04 -50.25 -18.31
C VAL A 315 26.57 -50.71 -16.96
N ASN A 316 27.84 -50.43 -16.65
CA ASN A 316 28.45 -50.77 -15.37
C ASN A 316 27.80 -49.99 -14.21
N ASP A 317 27.57 -48.68 -14.37
CA ASP A 317 26.90 -47.86 -13.37
C ASP A 317 25.45 -48.35 -13.12
N ALA A 318 24.72 -48.67 -14.20
CA ALA A 318 23.36 -49.21 -14.12
C ALA A 318 23.30 -50.56 -13.40
N ALA A 319 24.27 -51.45 -13.65
CA ALA A 319 24.37 -52.73 -12.95
C ALA A 319 24.61 -52.53 -11.44
N GLY A 320 25.45 -51.57 -11.06
CA GLY A 320 25.68 -51.20 -9.66
C GLY A 320 24.44 -50.62 -8.97
N LEU A 321 23.60 -49.87 -9.70
CA LEU A 321 22.31 -49.39 -9.22
C LEU A 321 21.33 -50.52 -8.96
N LYS A 322 21.24 -51.51 -9.86
CA LYS A 322 20.40 -52.70 -9.66
C LYS A 322 20.79 -53.44 -8.38
N ALA A 323 22.08 -53.70 -8.19
CA ALA A 323 22.57 -54.38 -6.99
C ALA A 323 22.18 -53.64 -5.69
N LYS A 324 22.27 -52.30 -5.66
CA LYS A 324 21.84 -51.49 -4.51
C LYS A 324 20.34 -51.56 -4.25
N VAL A 325 19.52 -51.59 -5.30
CA VAL A 325 18.06 -51.72 -5.17
C VAL A 325 17.71 -53.11 -4.64
N ASP A 326 18.28 -54.16 -5.22
CA ASP A 326 18.07 -55.56 -4.81
C ASP A 326 18.52 -55.78 -3.35
N GLU A 327 19.61 -55.13 -2.91
CA GLU A 327 20.09 -55.17 -1.52
C GLU A 327 19.15 -54.41 -0.56
N THR A 328 18.53 -53.32 -1.02
CA THR A 328 17.53 -52.57 -0.24
C THR A 328 16.23 -53.38 -0.10
N GLU A 329 15.81 -54.09 -1.14
CA GLU A 329 14.66 -55.01 -1.09
C GLU A 329 14.95 -56.25 -0.22
N ALA A 330 16.17 -56.79 -0.24
CA ALA A 330 16.56 -57.93 0.59
C ALA A 330 16.73 -57.57 2.08
N GLY A 331 17.08 -56.32 2.39
CA GLY A 331 17.15 -55.79 3.76
C GLY A 331 15.79 -55.42 4.37
N GLU A 332 14.74 -55.35 3.56
CA GLU A 332 13.36 -55.11 4.01
C GLU A 332 12.70 -56.46 4.35
N THR A 333 12.73 -56.84 5.63
CA THR A 333 12.17 -58.09 6.15
C THR A 333 10.72 -58.32 5.64
N PRO A 334 10.36 -59.50 5.09
CA PRO A 334 9.01 -59.77 4.59
C PRO A 334 8.03 -59.87 5.76
N GLY A 335 7.46 -58.74 6.17
CA GLY A 335 6.80 -58.63 7.47
C GLY A 335 5.70 -57.60 7.61
N VAL A 336 5.10 -57.07 6.54
CA VAL A 336 3.75 -56.50 6.61
C VAL A 336 3.01 -56.83 5.31
N ARG A 337 2.40 -58.02 5.29
CA ARG A 337 1.39 -58.39 4.30
C ARG A 337 0.23 -57.40 4.47
N ARG A 338 0.13 -56.39 3.59
CA ARG A 338 -1.08 -55.58 3.45
C ARG A 338 -2.20 -56.54 3.05
N THR A 339 -3.07 -56.86 4.01
CA THR A 339 -4.31 -57.58 3.75
C THR A 339 -5.12 -56.80 2.71
N PRO A 340 -5.65 -57.46 1.66
CA PRO A 340 -6.64 -56.82 0.81
C PRO A 340 -7.87 -56.53 1.67
N PRO A 341 -8.58 -55.41 1.47
CA PRO A 341 -9.81 -55.14 2.20
C PRO A 341 -10.80 -56.26 1.88
N GLY A 342 -11.15 -57.03 2.90
CA GLY A 342 -12.12 -58.10 2.82
C GLY A 342 -13.47 -57.56 2.32
N SER A 343 -14.05 -58.30 1.39
CA SER A 343 -15.46 -58.24 1.03
C SER A 343 -16.30 -58.47 2.30
N SER A 344 -16.75 -57.38 2.92
CA SER A 344 -17.85 -57.45 3.89
C SER A 344 -19.16 -57.55 3.11
N THR A 345 -19.60 -58.78 2.88
CA THR A 345 -21.02 -59.10 2.69
C THR A 345 -21.76 -58.72 3.97
N ALA A 346 -22.30 -57.50 4.00
CA ALA A 346 -23.31 -57.11 4.96
C ALA A 346 -24.66 -57.67 4.49
N THR A 347 -25.05 -58.79 5.09
CA THR A 347 -26.41 -59.31 5.09
C THR A 347 -27.35 -58.26 5.67
N ALA A 348 -28.10 -57.58 4.82
CA ALA A 348 -29.22 -56.74 5.22
C ALA A 348 -30.53 -57.54 5.07
N THR A 349 -30.97 -58.11 6.18
CA THR A 349 -32.31 -58.65 6.37
C THR A 349 -33.31 -57.49 6.38
N HIS A 350 -34.17 -57.40 5.37
CA HIS A 350 -35.41 -56.62 5.42
C HIS A 350 -36.60 -57.56 5.15
N PRO A 351 -37.57 -57.66 6.07
CA PRO A 351 -38.78 -58.44 5.83
C PRO A 351 -39.80 -57.63 5.01
N HIS A 352 -40.37 -58.32 4.02
CA HIS A 352 -41.54 -57.92 3.25
C HIS A 352 -42.80 -58.05 4.10
N THR A 353 -43.55 -56.97 4.30
CA THR A 353 -45.01 -56.97 4.52
C THR A 353 -45.57 -55.66 3.95
N SER A 354 -46.09 -55.68 2.72
CA SER A 354 -47.53 -55.83 2.41
C SER A 354 -48.39 -54.72 3.02
N GLY A 355 -48.71 -53.69 2.22
CA GLY A 355 -49.72 -52.69 2.54
C GLY A 355 -50.50 -52.25 1.30
N ARG A 356 -51.75 -52.71 1.21
CA ARG A 356 -52.92 -52.05 0.57
C ARG A 356 -54.18 -52.83 0.98
N PRO A 357 -55.40 -52.24 0.89
CA PRO A 357 -55.80 -50.83 0.91
C PRO A 357 -57.03 -50.55 1.82
N ARG A 358 -57.58 -49.32 1.71
CA ARG A 358 -58.86 -48.76 2.25
C ARG A 358 -58.73 -48.20 3.67
N GLU A 359 -59.20 -47.01 4.01
CA GLU A 359 -60.22 -46.10 3.43
C GLU A 359 -59.86 -44.65 3.79
#